data_AF-A0A950WY22-F1
#
_entry.id   AF-A0A950WY22-F1
#
_cell.length_a   1.000
_cell.length_b   1.000
_cell.length_c   1.000
_cell.angle_alpha   90.00
_cell.angle_beta   90.00
_cell.angle_gamma   90.00
#
_symmetry.space_group_name_H-M   'P 1'
#
loop_
_entity.id
_entity.type
_entity.pdbx_description
1 polymer ?
#
loop_
_entity_poly.entity_id
_entity_poly.type
_entity_poly.pdbx_seq_one_letter_code
_entity_poly.pdbx_strand_id
1 'polypeptide(L)'
;MAEKTGKVVVLQPNGVVTANVLDISSLVSSGYEQGLLGIAVNGTKLYVDYTDAVGDIHVVEYTLSGNAAASPRGLLTIPHHAFANHNGGNLVIGPDAKLYIGVGDGGGEGDPLGSGQNLGTWLGKILRIDPTPSASKPYTVPADNPFVATAGALPEIWAYGLRNPWRFSFDRASGDL
;
A
#
# COMPACT_ATOMS: atom_id res chain seq x y z
N MET A 1 13.99 -7.56 -1.95
CA MET A 1 13.93 -6.51 -2.99
C MET A 1 12.64 -6.71 -3.78
N ALA A 2 12.04 -5.63 -4.27
CA ALA A 2 10.87 -5.69 -5.16
C ALA A 2 11.26 -5.16 -6.55
N GLU A 3 10.73 -5.77 -7.59
CA GLU A 3 10.87 -5.36 -8.99
C GLU A 3 9.51 -4.87 -9.50
N LYS A 4 9.51 -3.73 -10.21
CA LYS A 4 8.30 -3.11 -10.76
C LYS A 4 7.44 -4.09 -11.56
N THR A 5 8.06 -5.06 -12.23
CA THR A 5 7.43 -6.12 -13.04
C THR A 5 6.74 -7.23 -12.23
N GLY A 6 6.62 -7.08 -10.90
CA GLY A 6 5.80 -7.98 -10.08
C GLY A 6 6.57 -9.07 -9.36
N LYS A 7 7.90 -8.95 -9.21
CA LYS A 7 8.71 -9.94 -8.50
C LYS A 7 9.21 -9.43 -7.17
N VAL A 8 9.13 -10.26 -6.13
CA VAL A 8 9.84 -10.07 -4.87
C VAL A 8 10.94 -11.11 -4.79
N VAL A 9 12.17 -10.66 -4.55
CA VAL A 9 13.35 -11.53 -4.53
C VAL A 9 14.19 -11.34 -3.26
N VAL A 10 14.91 -12.39 -2.86
CA VAL A 10 15.95 -12.30 -1.82
C VAL A 10 17.23 -11.80 -2.45
N LEU A 11 17.71 -10.64 -1.99
CA LEU A 11 18.99 -10.06 -2.36
C LEU A 11 19.96 -10.20 -1.18
N GLN A 12 21.07 -10.89 -1.40
CA GLN A 12 22.13 -11.06 -0.41
C GLN A 12 22.97 -9.77 -0.28
N PRO A 13 23.68 -9.57 0.84
CA PRO A 13 24.54 -8.39 1.03
C PRO A 13 25.64 -8.22 -0.04
N ASN A 14 26.06 -9.33 -0.67
CA ASN A 14 27.02 -9.32 -1.78
C ASN A 14 26.38 -8.99 -3.15
N GLY A 15 25.09 -8.65 -3.19
CA GLY A 15 24.34 -8.31 -4.40
C GLY A 15 23.79 -9.52 -5.17
N VAL A 16 23.98 -10.75 -4.69
CA VAL A 16 23.46 -11.95 -5.38
C VAL A 16 21.98 -12.14 -5.06
N VAL A 17 21.16 -12.34 -6.10
CA VAL A 17 19.77 -12.74 -5.97
C VAL A 17 19.70 -14.26 -5.80
N THR A 18 19.07 -14.74 -4.73
CA THR A 18 19.12 -16.18 -4.36
C THR A 18 17.76 -16.89 -4.41
N ALA A 19 16.65 -16.17 -4.47
CA ALA A 19 15.31 -16.77 -4.53
C ALA A 19 14.25 -15.79 -5.06
N ASN A 20 13.27 -16.33 -5.77
CA ASN A 20 12.00 -15.65 -6.04
C ASN A 20 11.03 -15.95 -4.90
N VAL A 21 10.73 -14.93 -4.10
CA VAL A 21 9.81 -15.02 -2.95
C VAL A 21 8.36 -14.97 -3.40
N LEU A 22 8.06 -14.10 -4.37
CA LEU A 22 6.73 -13.92 -4.93
C LEU A 22 6.88 -13.52 -6.41
N ASP A 23 6.01 -14.09 -7.25
CA ASP A 23 5.85 -13.68 -8.65
C ASP A 23 4.37 -13.41 -8.90
N ILE A 24 4.03 -12.14 -9.04
CA ILE A 24 2.71 -11.64 -9.41
C ILE A 24 2.76 -10.89 -10.75
N SER A 25 3.75 -11.18 -11.60
CA SER A 25 3.93 -10.51 -12.88
C SER A 25 2.71 -10.59 -13.81
N SER A 26 1.88 -11.63 -13.66
CA SER A 26 0.62 -11.77 -14.41
C SER A 26 -0.51 -10.87 -13.90
N LEU A 27 -0.38 -10.28 -12.71
CA LEU A 27 -1.40 -9.44 -12.08
C LEU A 27 -1.12 -7.95 -12.26
N VAL A 28 0.12 -7.55 -12.48
CA VAL A 28 0.53 -6.14 -12.45
C VAL A 28 0.53 -5.50 -13.85
N SER A 29 0.14 -4.22 -13.92
CA SER A 29 0.56 -3.34 -15.02
C SER A 29 1.98 -2.83 -14.76
N SER A 30 2.77 -2.57 -15.81
CA SER A 30 4.08 -1.93 -15.70
C SER A 30 4.15 -0.55 -16.37
N GLY A 31 3.00 0.02 -16.74
CA GLY A 31 2.90 1.30 -17.46
C GLY A 31 3.25 2.51 -16.61
N TYR A 32 4.09 3.41 -17.09
CA TYR A 32 4.38 4.69 -16.41
C TYR A 32 4.86 4.51 -14.95
N GLU A 33 4.05 4.88 -13.94
CA GLU A 33 4.36 4.68 -12.52
C GLU A 33 3.80 3.35 -11.94
N GLN A 34 2.99 2.60 -12.70
CA GLN A 34 2.32 1.37 -12.28
C GLN A 34 3.28 0.19 -12.14
N GLY A 35 3.01 -0.75 -11.25
CA GLY A 35 3.84 -1.93 -10.99
C GLY A 35 3.56 -2.55 -9.64
N LEU A 36 4.47 -3.40 -9.19
CA LEU A 36 4.68 -3.67 -7.78
C LEU A 36 5.47 -2.49 -7.17
N LEU A 37 4.81 -1.70 -6.32
CA LEU A 37 5.32 -0.41 -5.83
C LEU A 37 5.79 -0.48 -4.38
N GLY A 38 5.11 -1.28 -3.56
CA GLY A 38 5.37 -1.40 -2.14
C GLY A 38 5.59 -2.83 -1.69
N ILE A 39 6.52 -3.00 -0.75
CA ILE A 39 6.57 -4.19 0.10
C ILE A 39 6.79 -3.77 1.56
N ALA A 40 6.20 -4.50 2.49
CA ALA A 40 6.49 -4.43 3.92
C ALA A 40 6.46 -5.84 4.53
N VAL A 41 7.26 -6.08 5.57
CA VAL A 41 7.31 -7.38 6.26
C VAL A 41 7.03 -7.18 7.74
N ASN A 42 6.15 -8.00 8.31
CA ASN A 42 5.90 -8.08 9.75
C ASN A 42 5.86 -9.54 10.20
N GLY A 43 6.93 -10.02 10.84
CA GLY A 43 7.07 -11.43 11.19
C GLY A 43 6.99 -12.33 9.94
N THR A 44 5.99 -13.22 9.91
CA THR A 44 5.74 -14.13 8.78
C THR A 44 4.80 -13.54 7.72
N LYS A 45 4.47 -12.25 7.79
CA LYS A 45 3.58 -11.58 6.83
C LYS A 45 4.39 -10.72 5.88
N LEU A 46 4.10 -10.87 4.58
CA LEU A 46 4.56 -9.99 3.51
C LEU A 46 3.35 -9.22 3.00
N TYR A 47 3.41 -7.90 3.05
CA TYR A 47 2.43 -7.02 2.43
C TYR A 47 3.00 -6.50 1.11
N VAL A 48 2.17 -6.46 0.09
CA VAL A 48 2.53 -5.89 -1.22
C VAL A 48 1.49 -4.85 -1.63
N ASP A 49 1.96 -3.82 -2.31
CA ASP A 49 1.14 -2.82 -3.00
C ASP A 49 1.47 -2.91 -4.48
N TYR A 50 0.45 -3.15 -5.31
CA TYR A 50 0.62 -3.19 -6.76
C TYR A 50 -0.58 -2.58 -7.49
N THR A 51 -0.36 -2.11 -8.70
CA THR A 51 -1.42 -1.69 -9.62
C THR A 51 -1.72 -2.81 -10.62
N ASP A 52 -2.99 -3.15 -10.82
CA ASP A 52 -3.38 -4.18 -11.78
C ASP A 52 -3.37 -3.70 -13.24
N ALA A 53 -3.82 -4.56 -14.16
CA ALA A 53 -3.88 -4.27 -15.59
C ALA A 53 -4.83 -3.11 -15.98
N VAL A 54 -5.80 -2.76 -15.13
CA VAL A 54 -6.70 -1.60 -15.36
C VAL A 54 -6.24 -0.35 -14.62
N GLY A 55 -5.30 -0.49 -13.69
CA GLY A 55 -4.66 0.60 -12.95
C GLY A 55 -5.06 0.65 -11.48
N ASP A 56 -6.03 -0.15 -11.05
CA ASP A 56 -6.50 -0.14 -9.65
C ASP A 56 -5.38 -0.65 -8.73
N ILE A 57 -5.26 0.00 -7.56
CA ILE A 57 -4.25 -0.34 -6.55
C ILE A 57 -4.79 -1.47 -5.67
N HIS A 58 -3.96 -2.48 -5.43
CA HIS A 58 -4.24 -3.60 -4.55
C HIS A 58 -3.20 -3.66 -3.43
N VAL A 59 -3.69 -3.69 -2.20
CA VAL A 59 -2.87 -3.98 -1.02
C VAL A 59 -3.20 -5.40 -0.57
N VAL A 60 -2.21 -6.29 -0.61
CA VAL A 60 -2.41 -7.73 -0.39
C VAL A 60 -1.43 -8.25 0.65
N GLU A 61 -1.93 -9.06 1.58
CA GLU A 61 -1.12 -9.83 2.52
C GLU A 61 -0.83 -11.22 1.94
N TYR A 62 0.41 -11.67 2.09
CA TYR A 62 0.86 -13.04 1.89
C TYR A 62 1.49 -13.57 3.18
N THR A 63 1.48 -14.89 3.33
CA THR A 63 2.21 -15.58 4.40
C THR A 63 3.54 -16.11 3.86
N LEU A 64 4.63 -15.71 4.51
CA LEU A 64 5.99 -16.19 4.26
C LEU A 64 6.18 -17.59 4.87
N SER A 65 6.72 -18.49 4.06
CA SER A 65 7.15 -19.84 4.45
C SER A 65 8.52 -20.11 3.84
N GLY A 66 9.57 -19.98 4.66
CA GLY A 66 10.95 -19.99 4.18
C GLY A 66 11.21 -18.85 3.18
N ASN A 67 11.64 -19.20 1.97
CA ASN A 67 11.95 -18.24 0.90
C ASN A 67 10.80 -18.04 -0.10
N ALA A 68 9.57 -18.40 0.27
CA ALA A 68 8.39 -18.23 -0.59
C ALA A 68 7.25 -17.54 0.17
N ALA A 69 6.41 -16.82 -0.57
CA ALA A 69 5.18 -16.20 -0.08
C ALA A 69 3.96 -16.86 -0.75
N ALA A 70 2.94 -17.19 0.03
CA ALA A 70 1.72 -17.84 -0.44
C ALA A 70 0.48 -17.33 0.32
N SER A 71 -0.68 -17.93 0.04
CA SER A 71 -1.95 -17.63 0.74
C SER A 71 -2.35 -16.15 0.69
N PRO A 72 -2.59 -15.59 -0.51
CA PRO A 72 -2.95 -14.18 -0.65
C PRO A 72 -4.26 -13.86 0.05
N ARG A 73 -4.30 -12.73 0.74
CA ARG A 73 -5.51 -12.10 1.28
C ARG A 73 -5.51 -10.63 0.89
N GLY A 74 -6.44 -10.25 0.01
CA GLY A 74 -6.65 -8.85 -0.35
C GLY A 74 -7.11 -8.06 0.86
N LEU A 75 -6.41 -6.96 1.16
CA LEU A 75 -6.76 -6.03 2.23
C LEU A 75 -7.55 -4.86 1.66
N LEU A 76 -7.06 -4.21 0.60
CA LEU A 76 -7.71 -3.08 -0.06
C LEU A 76 -7.62 -3.22 -1.57
N THR A 77 -8.68 -2.78 -2.26
CA THR A 77 -8.69 -2.51 -3.70
C THR A 77 -9.18 -1.07 -3.88
N ILE A 78 -8.34 -0.21 -4.44
CA ILE A 78 -8.56 1.23 -4.55
C ILE A 78 -8.68 1.58 -6.04
N PRO A 79 -9.83 2.08 -6.50
CA PRO A 79 -9.99 2.51 -7.87
C PRO A 79 -8.98 3.60 -8.27
N HIS A 80 -8.18 3.34 -9.30
CA HIS A 80 -7.13 4.25 -9.80
C HIS A 80 -6.89 4.03 -11.31
N HIS A 81 -7.96 4.09 -12.09
CA HIS A 81 -7.93 3.83 -13.55
C HIS A 81 -8.03 5.11 -14.39
N ALA A 82 -8.11 6.29 -13.77
CA ALA A 82 -8.25 7.56 -14.49
C ALA A 82 -6.94 8.01 -15.15
N PHE A 83 -5.81 7.86 -14.43
CA PHE A 83 -4.48 8.21 -14.92
C PHE A 83 -3.46 7.19 -14.42
N ALA A 84 -2.40 6.92 -15.19
CA ALA A 84 -1.38 5.93 -14.83
C ALA A 84 -0.30 6.45 -13.86
N ASN A 85 -0.48 7.65 -13.30
CA ASN A 85 0.47 8.36 -12.46
C ASN A 85 -0.15 8.77 -11.11
N HIS A 86 0.71 9.06 -10.15
CA HIS A 86 0.36 9.26 -8.75
C HIS A 86 -0.26 8.04 -8.08
N ASN A 87 0.40 6.89 -8.23
CA ASN A 87 -0.03 5.66 -7.56
C ASN A 87 0.43 5.66 -6.08
N GLY A 88 1.58 6.27 -5.77
CA GLY A 88 2.21 6.16 -4.45
C GLY A 88 2.79 4.77 -4.22
N GLY A 89 2.20 4.04 -3.26
CA GLY A 89 2.45 2.61 -3.05
C GLY A 89 3.45 2.26 -1.95
N ASN A 90 3.94 3.22 -1.16
CA ASN A 90 4.79 2.87 -0.03
C ASN A 90 3.97 2.22 1.09
N LEU A 91 4.43 1.04 1.51
CA LEU A 91 3.97 0.35 2.71
C LEU A 91 5.00 0.48 3.85
N VAL A 92 4.53 0.77 5.06
CA VAL A 92 5.37 0.83 6.26
C VAL A 92 4.61 0.19 7.43
N ILE A 93 5.31 -0.65 8.20
CA ILE A 93 4.80 -1.09 9.52
C ILE A 93 5.20 -0.02 10.52
N GLY A 94 4.21 0.63 11.12
CA GLY A 94 4.41 1.68 12.11
C GLY A 94 4.91 1.13 13.45
N PRO A 95 5.38 2.01 14.36
CA PRO A 95 5.80 1.63 15.71
C PRO A 95 4.66 1.02 16.55
N ASP A 96 3.41 1.28 16.17
CA ASP A 96 2.18 0.73 16.73
C ASP A 96 1.77 -0.63 16.11
N ALA A 97 2.65 -1.22 15.30
CA ALA A 97 2.45 -2.45 14.53
C ALA A 97 1.28 -2.41 13.53
N LYS A 98 0.83 -1.22 13.12
CA LYS A 98 -0.19 -1.04 12.07
C LYS A 98 0.47 -0.90 10.69
N LEU A 99 -0.31 -1.20 9.66
CA LEU A 99 0.11 -1.02 8.27
C LEU A 99 -0.29 0.38 7.80
N TYR A 100 0.71 1.17 7.42
CA TYR A 100 0.55 2.48 6.81
C TYR A 100 0.75 2.37 5.30
N ILE A 101 -0.14 3.01 4.55
CA ILE A 101 -0.27 2.83 3.09
C ILE A 101 -0.34 4.22 2.45
N GLY A 102 0.64 4.55 1.61
CA GLY A 102 0.65 5.80 0.86
C GLY A 102 -0.06 5.66 -0.48
N VAL A 103 -1.09 6.49 -0.71
CA VAL A 103 -1.92 6.45 -1.93
C VAL A 103 -1.92 7.84 -2.55
N GLY A 104 -1.55 7.96 -3.83
CA GLY A 104 -1.60 9.25 -4.53
C GLY A 104 -3.03 9.67 -4.89
N ASP A 105 -3.18 10.92 -5.36
CA ASP A 105 -4.47 11.59 -5.61
C ASP A 105 -5.24 11.07 -6.83
N GLY A 106 -4.68 10.11 -7.58
CA GLY A 106 -5.29 9.59 -8.80
C GLY A 106 -4.66 10.13 -10.08
N GLY A 107 -3.73 11.09 -9.99
CA GLY A 107 -2.92 11.53 -11.13
C GLY A 107 -3.38 12.83 -11.77
N GLY A 108 -2.77 13.14 -12.92
CA GLY A 108 -3.03 14.38 -13.65
C GLY A 108 -2.44 15.66 -13.02
N GLU A 109 -2.42 16.74 -13.80
CA GLU A 109 -1.96 18.04 -13.33
C GLU A 109 -3.06 18.75 -12.55
N GLY A 110 -2.72 19.23 -11.34
CA GLY A 110 -3.58 20.09 -10.54
C GLY A 110 -4.61 19.38 -9.66
N ASP A 111 -4.46 18.08 -9.40
CA ASP A 111 -5.48 17.26 -8.70
C ASP A 111 -6.87 17.42 -9.36
N PRO A 112 -7.01 17.03 -10.65
CA PRO A 112 -8.25 17.25 -11.41
C PRO A 112 -9.45 16.47 -10.85
N LEU A 113 -9.20 15.46 -10.01
CA LEU A 113 -10.23 14.69 -9.31
C LEU A 113 -10.66 15.32 -7.98
N GLY A 114 -9.91 16.32 -7.48
CA GLY A 114 -10.11 16.92 -6.16
C GLY A 114 -9.94 15.90 -5.02
N SER A 115 -9.18 14.83 -5.25
CA SER A 115 -9.07 13.70 -4.35
C SER A 115 -8.33 14.06 -3.07
N GLY A 116 -7.33 14.96 -3.14
CA GLY A 116 -6.46 15.27 -2.02
C GLY A 116 -7.25 15.71 -0.78
N GLN A 117 -8.20 16.63 -0.96
CA GLN A 117 -9.05 17.17 0.11
C GLN A 117 -10.33 16.36 0.37
N ASN A 118 -10.74 15.50 -0.57
CA ASN A 118 -11.93 14.68 -0.43
C ASN A 118 -11.69 13.50 0.54
N LEU A 119 -12.39 13.48 1.68
CA LEU A 119 -12.30 12.40 2.67
C LEU A 119 -13.14 11.16 2.31
N GLY A 120 -14.01 11.25 1.30
CA GLY A 120 -14.84 10.14 0.81
C GLY A 120 -14.10 9.19 -0.16
N THR A 121 -12.80 9.38 -0.36
CA THR A 121 -11.94 8.54 -1.20
C THR A 121 -10.64 8.20 -0.49
N TRP A 122 -10.06 7.05 -0.83
CA TRP A 122 -8.74 6.63 -0.37
C TRP A 122 -7.60 7.29 -1.14
N LEU A 123 -7.88 7.96 -2.26
CA LEU A 123 -6.88 8.67 -3.07
C LEU A 123 -6.36 9.93 -2.35
N GLY A 124 -5.05 10.17 -2.44
CA GLY A 124 -4.37 11.35 -1.88
C GLY A 124 -4.22 11.31 -0.36
N LYS A 125 -4.00 10.10 0.19
CA LYS A 125 -4.02 9.82 1.64
C LYS A 125 -2.79 9.01 2.08
N ILE A 126 -2.43 9.14 3.36
CA ILE A 126 -1.85 8.01 4.10
C ILE A 126 -3.01 7.31 4.80
N LEU A 127 -3.16 6.00 4.56
CA LEU A 127 -4.11 5.15 5.27
C LEU A 127 -3.40 4.42 6.41
N ARG A 128 -4.13 4.08 7.47
CA ARG A 128 -3.66 3.24 8.59
C ARG A 128 -4.70 2.19 8.92
N ILE A 129 -4.31 0.92 8.81
CA ILE A 129 -5.16 -0.24 9.12
C ILE A 129 -4.44 -1.22 10.04
N ASP A 130 -5.21 -2.00 10.78
CA ASP A 130 -4.73 -3.21 11.44
C ASP A 130 -5.03 -4.42 10.53
N PRO A 131 -4.04 -5.14 10.01
CA PRO A 131 -4.25 -6.28 9.11
C PRO A 131 -4.79 -7.53 9.84
N THR A 132 -5.60 -7.35 10.88
CA THR A 132 -6.32 -8.41 11.58
C THR A 132 -7.74 -8.51 11.01
N PRO A 133 -8.18 -9.68 10.52
CA PRO A 133 -9.49 -9.81 9.91
C PRO A 133 -10.60 -9.63 10.96
N SER A 134 -11.69 -9.00 10.54
CA SER A 134 -12.94 -8.93 11.28
C SER A 134 -14.00 -9.82 10.63
N ALA A 135 -15.21 -9.85 11.20
CA ALA A 135 -16.33 -10.60 10.62
C ALA A 135 -16.76 -10.10 9.23
N SER A 136 -16.49 -8.83 8.90
CA SER A 136 -16.96 -8.18 7.68
C SER A 136 -15.86 -7.66 6.75
N LYS A 137 -14.62 -7.52 7.23
CA LYS A 137 -13.48 -7.00 6.47
C LYS A 137 -12.23 -7.86 6.69
N PRO A 138 -11.32 -7.92 5.70
CA PRO A 138 -10.04 -8.64 5.84
C PRO A 138 -9.04 -7.92 6.77
N TYR A 139 -9.40 -6.76 7.30
CA TYR A 139 -8.66 -5.94 8.27
C TYR A 139 -9.62 -5.30 9.27
N THR A 140 -9.10 -4.65 10.31
CA THR A 140 -9.81 -3.75 11.21
C THR A 140 -9.26 -2.33 11.09
N VAL A 141 -10.09 -1.35 11.42
CA VAL A 141 -9.67 0.07 11.48
C VAL A 141 -9.36 0.42 12.93
N PRO A 142 -8.16 0.94 13.24
CA PRO A 142 -7.84 1.42 14.57
C PRO A 142 -8.83 2.49 15.04
N ALA A 143 -9.34 2.34 16.28
CA ALA A 143 -10.37 3.23 16.83
C ALA A 143 -9.86 4.66 17.10
N ASP A 144 -8.55 4.85 17.13
CA ASP A 144 -7.85 6.12 17.29
C ASP A 144 -7.50 6.79 15.96
N ASN A 145 -7.95 6.24 14.81
CA ASN A 145 -7.83 6.94 13.54
C ASN A 145 -8.63 8.27 13.58
N PRO A 146 -8.11 9.36 12.99
CA PRO A 146 -8.66 10.70 13.18
C PRO A 146 -10.07 10.92 12.59
N PHE A 147 -10.50 10.08 11.66
CA PHE A 147 -11.76 10.27 10.92
C PHE A 147 -12.84 9.20 11.18
N VAL A 148 -12.65 8.33 12.17
CA VAL A 148 -13.58 7.22 12.47
C VAL A 148 -15.01 7.69 12.79
N ALA A 149 -15.16 8.88 13.36
CA ALA A 149 -16.45 9.47 13.73
C ALA A 149 -16.91 10.58 12.77
N THR A 150 -16.18 10.81 11.67
CA THR A 150 -16.46 11.90 10.73
C THR A 150 -17.39 11.41 9.64
N ALA A 151 -18.62 11.94 9.61
CA ALA A 151 -19.61 11.58 8.59
C ALA A 151 -19.07 11.85 7.18
N GLY A 152 -19.18 10.85 6.29
CA GLY A 152 -18.70 10.94 4.90
C GLY A 152 -17.20 10.74 4.71
N ALA A 153 -16.41 10.61 5.78
CA ALA A 153 -15.00 10.26 5.69
C ALA A 153 -14.79 8.74 5.72
N LEU A 154 -13.78 8.27 5.00
CA LEU A 154 -13.32 6.88 5.11
C LEU A 154 -12.48 6.71 6.39
N PRO A 155 -12.81 5.75 7.26
CA PRO A 155 -12.21 5.65 8.59
C PRO A 155 -10.75 5.16 8.55
N GLU A 156 -10.29 4.60 7.43
CA GLU A 156 -8.89 4.18 7.22
C GLU A 156 -7.92 5.38 7.12
N ILE A 157 -8.41 6.60 6.91
CA ILE A 157 -7.57 7.78 6.67
C ILE A 157 -6.78 8.15 7.95
N TRP A 158 -5.47 8.27 7.81
CA TRP A 158 -4.56 8.82 8.83
C TRP A 158 -4.15 10.26 8.50
N ALA A 159 -3.76 10.52 7.25
CA ALA A 159 -3.43 11.85 6.75
C ALA A 159 -4.04 12.05 5.36
N TYR A 160 -4.29 13.31 4.99
CA TYR A 160 -4.92 13.68 3.72
C TYR A 160 -4.28 14.92 3.10
N GLY A 161 -4.67 15.25 1.86
CA GLY A 161 -4.12 16.39 1.12
C GLY A 161 -2.83 16.08 0.36
N LEU A 162 -2.54 14.80 0.09
CA LEU A 162 -1.31 14.39 -0.58
C LEU A 162 -1.52 14.29 -2.09
N ARG A 163 -0.46 14.59 -2.84
CA ARG A 163 -0.42 14.53 -4.31
C ARG A 163 0.08 13.17 -4.78
N ASN A 164 1.36 12.87 -4.54
CA ASN A 164 1.99 11.60 -4.90
C ASN A 164 3.02 11.18 -3.82
N PRO A 165 2.57 10.59 -2.69
CA PRO A 165 3.47 10.20 -1.59
C PRO A 165 4.28 8.95 -1.96
N TRP A 166 5.46 9.16 -2.56
CA TRP A 166 6.34 8.09 -3.03
C TRP A 166 6.96 7.22 -1.93
N ARG A 167 7.60 7.86 -0.95
CA ARG A 167 8.21 7.19 0.21
C ARG A 167 7.99 8.05 1.44
N PHE A 168 7.69 7.41 2.55
CA PHE A 168 7.58 8.03 3.87
C PHE A 168 8.16 7.08 4.91
N SER A 169 8.43 7.61 6.10
CA SER A 169 9.01 6.84 7.19
C SER A 169 8.72 7.53 8.51
N PHE A 170 8.56 6.75 9.57
CA PHE A 170 8.57 7.29 10.91
C PHE A 170 9.98 7.73 11.31
N ASP A 171 10.08 8.90 11.93
CA ASP A 171 11.30 9.33 12.62
C ASP A 171 11.63 8.32 13.72
N ARG A 172 12.90 7.89 13.77
CA ARG A 172 13.31 6.83 14.70
C ARG A 172 13.42 7.29 16.15
N ALA A 173 13.55 8.59 16.39
CA ALA A 173 13.72 9.14 17.72
C ALA A 173 12.37 9.52 18.35
N SER A 174 11.47 10.14 17.59
CA SER A 174 10.16 10.56 18.09
C SER A 174 9.05 9.56 17.78
N GLY A 175 9.17 8.78 16.70
CA GLY A 175 8.08 7.95 16.20
C GLY A 175 7.01 8.73 15.44
N ASP A 176 7.29 9.98 15.07
CA ASP A 176 6.39 10.80 14.24
C ASP A 176 6.49 10.40 12.77
N LEU A 177 5.37 10.44 12.05
CA LEU A 177 5.27 10.14 10.62
C LEU A 177 5.75 11.28 9.74
#